data_AF-A0A2D3VXQ9-F1
#
_entry.id   AF-A0A2D3VXQ9-F1
#
_cell.length_a   1.000
_cell.length_b   1.000
_cell.length_c   1.000
_cell.angle_alpha   90.00
_cell.angle_beta   90.00
_cell.angle_gamma   90.00
#
_symmetry.space_group_name_H-M   'P 1'
#
loop_
_entity.id
_entity.type
_entity.pdbx_description
1 polymer ?
#
loop_
_entity_poly.entity_id
_entity_poly.type
_entity_poly.pdbx_seq_one_letter_code
_entity_poly.pdbx_strand_id
1 'polypeptide(L)'
;MNKLIKIALSSALILSVGATSSFASADKGQKLFTKKLKKPCGITGAAMAGKHTQAEWAEIKEDGKGAEEIKKICPAVTDGDVKEEYLEHYLDFFHEYGSDSGNVPAC
;
A
#
# COMPACT_ATOMS: atom_id res chain seq x y z
N MET A 1 16.41 -15.82 20.31
CA MET A 1 16.13 -14.49 20.89
C MET A 1 16.54 -13.43 19.88
N ASN A 2 15.52 -12.70 19.44
CA ASN A 2 15.42 -11.50 18.60
C ASN A 2 16.69 -10.67 18.38
N LYS A 3 16.83 -10.13 17.15
CA LYS A 3 17.19 -8.71 16.82
C LYS A 3 17.93 -8.54 15.47
N LEU A 4 17.51 -9.23 14.40
CA LEU A 4 18.10 -9.05 13.06
C LEU A 4 17.19 -8.36 12.03
N ILE A 5 16.11 -7.71 12.47
CA ILE A 5 15.38 -6.77 11.62
C ILE A 5 15.75 -5.36 12.07
N LYS A 6 17.01 -5.00 11.83
CA LYS A 6 17.45 -3.60 11.79
C LYS A 6 17.36 -3.21 10.32
N ILE A 7 16.15 -2.83 9.87
CA ILE A 7 16.01 -2.12 8.60
C ILE A 7 16.66 -0.77 8.83
N ALA A 8 17.86 -0.62 8.28
CA ALA A 8 18.62 0.62 8.30
C ALA A 8 17.89 1.61 7.38
N LEU A 9 17.25 2.62 7.97
CA LEU A 9 16.88 3.85 7.28
C LEU A 9 18.18 4.55 6.87
N SER A 10 18.59 4.39 5.62
CA SER A 10 19.65 5.19 5.02
C SER A 10 19.51 5.15 3.51
N SER A 11 18.84 6.15 2.93
CA SER A 11 19.49 7.13 2.04
C SER A 11 18.49 7.85 1.13
N ALA A 12 18.65 9.17 1.06
CA ALA A 12 18.32 10.06 -0.04
C ALA A 12 16.85 10.17 -0.49
N LEU A 13 16.15 11.14 0.14
CA LEU A 13 14.96 11.78 -0.42
C LEU A 13 15.35 12.55 -1.69
N ILE A 14 15.25 11.91 -2.85
CA ILE A 14 15.18 12.62 -4.13
C ILE A 14 13.71 12.94 -4.35
N LEU A 15 13.34 14.18 -4.03
CA LEU A 15 12.07 14.78 -4.45
C LEU A 15 12.04 14.83 -5.98
N SER A 16 11.26 13.96 -6.61
CA SER A 16 10.86 14.20 -8.00
C SER A 16 9.55 13.51 -8.37
N VAL A 17 8.53 14.37 -8.50
CA VAL A 17 7.37 14.29 -9.40
C VAL A 17 6.26 13.34 -8.98
N GLY A 18 5.12 13.94 -8.63
CA GLY A 18 3.86 13.26 -8.40
C GLY A 18 3.47 12.42 -9.61
N ALA A 19 3.45 11.11 -9.42
CA ALA A 19 2.73 10.23 -10.31
C ALA A 19 1.26 10.67 -10.29
N THR A 20 0.75 11.09 -11.44
CA THR A 20 -0.67 11.31 -11.63
C THR A 20 -1.36 9.94 -11.54
N SER A 21 -1.65 9.48 -10.32
CA SER A 21 -2.56 8.37 -10.11
C SER A 21 -3.88 8.77 -10.76
N SER A 22 -4.31 8.00 -11.76
CA SER A 22 -5.67 8.15 -12.26
C SER A 22 -6.60 7.91 -11.08
N PHE A 23 -7.27 8.97 -10.60
CA PHE A 23 -8.17 8.93 -9.44
C PHE A 23 -9.19 7.78 -9.50
N ALA A 24 -9.54 7.32 -10.71
CA ALA A 24 -10.42 6.19 -10.93
C ALA A 24 -9.86 4.85 -10.40
N SER A 25 -8.55 4.61 -10.51
CA SER A 25 -7.91 3.39 -10.02
C SER A 25 -7.81 3.39 -8.49
N ALA A 26 -7.53 4.55 -7.88
CA ALA A 26 -7.45 4.70 -6.42
C ALA A 26 -8.82 4.50 -5.74
N ASP A 27 -9.92 5.05 -6.29
CA ASP A 27 -11.27 4.81 -5.78
C ASP A 27 -11.68 3.33 -5.88
N LYS A 28 -11.35 2.67 -7.00
CA LYS A 28 -11.56 1.23 -7.16
C LYS A 28 -10.74 0.43 -6.15
N GLY A 29 -9.50 0.82 -5.91
CA GLY A 29 -8.63 0.25 -4.88
C GLY A 29 -9.18 0.38 -3.47
N GLN A 30 -9.67 1.57 -3.11
CA GLN A 30 -10.32 1.84 -1.81
C GLN A 30 -11.55 0.95 -1.61
N LYS A 31 -12.39 0.82 -2.64
CA LYS A 31 -13.59 -0.05 -2.62
C LYS A 31 -13.23 -1.52 -2.48
N LEU A 32 -12.22 -1.98 -3.22
CA LEU A 32 -11.73 -3.35 -3.10
C LEU A 32 -11.15 -3.60 -1.70
N PHE A 33 -10.35 -2.67 -1.17
CA PHE A 33 -9.74 -2.79 0.15
C PHE A 33 -10.83 -2.97 1.21
N THR A 34 -11.86 -2.12 1.17
CA THR A 34 -12.98 -2.18 2.10
C THR A 34 -13.73 -3.52 2.04
N LYS A 35 -13.89 -4.09 0.83
CA LYS A 35 -14.62 -5.34 0.63
C LYS A 35 -13.80 -6.60 0.96
N LYS A 36 -12.50 -6.57 0.73
CA LYS A 36 -11.62 -7.76 0.75
C LYS A 36 -10.64 -7.75 1.91
N LEU A 37 -9.98 -6.62 2.16
CA LEU A 37 -8.84 -6.52 3.08
C LEU A 37 -9.21 -5.94 4.45
N LYS A 38 -10.20 -5.04 4.55
CA LYS A 38 -10.55 -4.36 5.82
C LYS A 38 -10.89 -5.34 6.95
N LYS A 39 -11.68 -6.38 6.66
CA LYS A 39 -12.06 -7.40 7.65
C LYS A 39 -10.89 -8.28 8.09
N PRO A 40 -10.13 -8.94 7.19
CA PRO A 40 -8.98 -9.75 7.62
C PRO A 40 -7.86 -8.92 8.24
N CYS A 41 -7.65 -7.67 7.81
CA CYS A 41 -6.57 -6.84 8.33
C CYS A 41 -6.90 -6.11 9.63
N GLY A 42 -8.18 -5.87 9.93
CA GLY A 42 -8.59 -5.15 11.13
C GLY A 42 -8.14 -3.69 11.18
N ILE A 43 -7.65 -3.13 10.07
CA ILE A 43 -7.18 -1.75 9.94
C ILE A 43 -7.92 -1.01 8.82
N THR A 44 -7.95 0.31 8.89
CA THR A 44 -8.55 1.15 7.85
C THR A 44 -7.66 1.22 6.61
N GLY A 45 -8.24 1.60 5.48
CA GLY A 45 -7.49 1.83 4.24
C GLY A 45 -6.44 2.93 4.41
N ALA A 46 -6.76 4.00 5.12
CA ALA A 46 -5.81 5.04 5.51
C ALA A 46 -4.63 4.49 6.31
N ALA A 47 -4.89 3.63 7.30
CA ALA A 47 -3.83 3.04 8.13
C ALA A 47 -2.95 2.05 7.36
N MET A 48 -3.48 1.42 6.31
CA MET A 48 -2.70 0.61 5.37
C MET A 48 -1.86 1.50 4.44
N ALA A 49 -2.49 2.46 3.75
CA ALA A 49 -1.81 3.35 2.84
C ALA A 49 -0.68 4.13 3.54
N GLY A 50 -0.92 4.59 4.77
CA GLY A 50 0.10 5.27 5.59
C GLY A 50 1.20 4.36 6.16
N LYS A 51 1.30 3.07 5.78
CA LYS A 51 2.43 2.21 6.16
C LYS A 51 3.72 2.55 5.42
N HIS A 52 3.58 3.12 4.23
CA HIS A 52 4.68 3.51 3.37
C HIS A 52 4.39 4.90 2.77
N THR A 53 5.44 5.58 2.33
CA THR A 53 5.36 6.79 1.52
C THR A 53 4.87 6.47 0.10
N GLN A 54 4.51 7.50 -0.66
CA GLN A 54 4.16 7.32 -2.07
C GLN A 54 5.31 6.65 -2.83
N ALA A 55 6.54 7.10 -2.61
CA ALA A 55 7.74 6.54 -3.26
C ALA A 55 7.98 5.08 -2.90
N GLU A 56 7.86 4.71 -1.62
CA GLU A 56 8.00 3.32 -1.18
C GLU A 56 6.90 2.43 -1.78
N TRP A 57 5.65 2.90 -1.86
CA TRP A 57 4.59 2.15 -2.54
C TRP A 57 4.83 1.98 -4.05
N ALA A 58 5.40 2.98 -4.70
CA ALA A 58 5.81 2.89 -6.10
C ALA A 58 6.92 1.83 -6.27
N GLU A 59 7.96 1.87 -5.43
CA GLU A 59 9.05 0.89 -5.47
C GLU A 59 8.54 -0.54 -5.22
N ILE A 60 7.68 -0.73 -4.21
CA ILE A 60 7.05 -2.03 -3.92
C ILE A 60 6.25 -2.56 -5.13
N LYS A 61 5.59 -1.65 -5.86
CA LYS A 61 4.83 -1.98 -7.09
C LYS A 61 5.77 -2.39 -8.22
N GLU A 62 6.83 -1.61 -8.47
CA GLU A 62 7.82 -1.88 -9.52
C GLU A 62 8.59 -3.18 -9.29
N ASP A 63 8.91 -3.48 -8.03
CA ASP A 63 9.56 -4.73 -7.62
C ASP A 63 8.64 -5.96 -7.69
N GLY A 64 7.35 -5.80 -7.97
CA GLY A 64 6.37 -6.88 -7.95
C GLY A 64 6.09 -7.46 -6.55
N LYS A 65 6.46 -6.73 -5.49
CA LYS A 65 6.39 -7.20 -4.08
C LYS A 65 5.09 -6.81 -3.36
N GLY A 66 4.16 -6.13 -4.03
CA GLY A 66 2.94 -5.63 -3.41
C GLY A 66 2.13 -6.67 -2.63
N ALA A 67 1.94 -7.88 -3.20
CA ALA A 67 1.18 -8.93 -2.52
C ALA A 67 1.90 -9.46 -1.27
N GLU A 68 3.24 -9.57 -1.33
CA GLU A 68 4.06 -9.97 -0.19
C GLU A 68 3.97 -8.93 0.94
N GLU A 69 4.13 -7.65 0.60
CA GLU A 69 4.08 -6.57 1.59
C GLU A 69 2.70 -6.43 2.22
N ILE A 70 1.62 -6.56 1.44
CA ILE A 70 0.25 -6.58 1.99
C ILE A 70 0.08 -7.72 3.00
N LYS A 71 0.55 -8.94 2.68
CA LYS A 71 0.46 -10.09 3.59
C LYS A 71 1.35 -9.93 4.82
N LYS A 72 2.49 -9.28 4.69
CA LYS A 72 3.38 -8.98 5.82
C LYS A 72 2.73 -8.00 6.79
N ILE A 73 2.04 -6.98 6.30
CA ILE A 73 1.25 -6.05 7.12
C ILE A 73 0.00 -6.74 7.68
N CYS A 74 -0.59 -7.61 6.88
CA CYS A 74 -1.87 -8.26 7.15
C CYS A 74 -1.81 -9.77 6.88
N PRO A 75 -1.31 -10.57 7.84
CA PRO A 75 -1.05 -11.99 7.63
C PRO A 75 -2.31 -12.86 7.49
N ALA A 76 -3.49 -12.34 7.81
CA ALA A 76 -4.77 -13.04 7.67
C ALA A 76 -5.36 -12.97 6.25
N VAL A 77 -4.73 -12.22 5.35
CA VAL A 77 -5.14 -12.10 3.93
C VAL A 77 -4.75 -13.34 3.15
N THR A 78 -5.68 -13.83 2.33
CA THR A 78 -5.45 -15.01 1.49
C THR A 78 -4.94 -14.61 0.10
N ASP A 79 -4.37 -15.56 -0.65
CA ASP A 79 -4.03 -15.35 -2.06
C ASP A 79 -5.21 -14.87 -2.92
N GLY A 80 -6.43 -15.29 -2.56
CA GLY A 80 -7.66 -14.88 -3.24
C GLY A 80 -8.03 -13.41 -3.05
N ASP A 81 -7.48 -12.76 -2.02
CA ASP A 81 -7.75 -11.36 -1.69
C ASP A 81 -6.74 -10.39 -2.32
N VAL A 82 -5.55 -10.90 -2.71
CA VAL A 82 -4.46 -10.15 -3.35
C VAL A 82 -4.12 -10.66 -4.75
N LYS A 83 -5.14 -11.11 -5.49
CA LYS A 83 -4.99 -11.47 -6.90
C LYS A 83 -4.39 -10.32 -7.71
N GLU A 84 -3.67 -10.67 -8.77
CA GLU A 84 -3.02 -9.71 -9.68
C GLU A 84 -4.00 -8.64 -10.20
N GLU A 85 -5.24 -9.04 -10.55
CA GLU A 85 -6.33 -8.14 -10.99
C GLU A 85 -6.75 -7.09 -9.94
N TYR A 86 -6.50 -7.33 -8.65
CA TYR A 86 -6.81 -6.39 -7.56
C TYR A 86 -5.57 -5.63 -7.10
N LEU A 87 -4.40 -6.24 -7.26
CA LEU A 87 -3.15 -5.77 -6.69
C LEU A 87 -2.77 -4.39 -7.22
N GLU A 88 -2.91 -4.17 -8.53
CA GLU A 88 -2.66 -2.86 -9.14
C GLU A 88 -3.54 -1.78 -8.51
N HIS A 89 -4.84 -2.05 -8.33
CA HIS A 89 -5.77 -1.10 -7.73
C HIS A 89 -5.46 -0.82 -6.25
N TYR A 90 -5.05 -1.83 -5.48
CA TYR A 90 -4.61 -1.62 -4.10
C TYR A 90 -3.39 -0.72 -4.03
N LEU A 91 -2.37 -0.98 -4.84
CA LEU A 91 -1.12 -0.23 -4.83
C LEU A 91 -1.34 1.21 -5.32
N ASP A 92 -2.22 1.43 -6.30
CA ASP A 92 -2.61 2.78 -6.72
C ASP A 92 -3.32 3.53 -5.59
N PHE A 93 -4.22 2.86 -4.86
CA PHE A 93 -4.85 3.44 -3.68
C PHE A 93 -3.82 3.75 -2.58
N PHE A 94 -2.89 2.83 -2.29
CA PHE A 94 -1.91 3.06 -1.24
C PHE A 94 -0.91 4.16 -1.59
N HIS A 95 -0.48 4.23 -2.86
CA HIS A 95 0.35 5.31 -3.37
C HIS A 95 -0.36 6.67 -3.27
N GLU A 96 -1.64 6.77 -3.63
CA GLU A 96 -2.41 8.03 -3.56
C GLU A 96 -2.53 8.57 -2.13
N TYR A 97 -2.65 7.67 -1.15
CA TYR A 97 -2.86 7.99 0.25
C TYR A 97 -1.67 7.60 1.14
N GLY A 98 -0.47 7.56 0.54
CA GLY A 98 0.78 7.31 1.26
C GLY A 98 0.99 8.29 2.40
N SER A 99 1.84 7.96 3.36
CA SER A 99 2.00 8.75 4.59
C SER A 99 2.39 10.22 4.37
N ASP A 100 3.01 10.52 3.24
CA ASP A 100 3.52 11.82 2.82
C ASP A 100 2.65 12.53 1.76
N SER A 101 1.53 11.93 1.32
CA SER A 101 0.74 12.49 0.21
C SER A 101 -0.08 13.72 0.58
N GLY A 102 -0.35 13.92 1.88
CA GLY A 102 -1.28 14.95 2.36
C GLY A 102 -2.75 14.66 2.01
N ASN A 103 -3.04 13.55 1.31
CA ASN A 103 -4.38 13.11 0.97
C ASN A 103 -4.96 12.24 2.09
N VAL A 104 -6.23 12.44 2.43
CA VAL A 104 -6.94 11.60 3.41
C VAL A 104 -8.08 10.87 2.70
N PRO A 105 -8.11 9.53 2.68
CA PRO A 105 -9.17 8.78 2.02
C PRO A 105 -10.44 8.76 2.89
N ALA A 106 -11.60 8.84 2.26
CA ALA A 106 -12.91 8.83 2.94
C ALA A 106 -13.38 7.42 3.42
N CYS A 107 -12.51 6.58 3.98
CA CYS A 107 -12.76 5.13 4.22
C CYS A 107 -12.84 4.65 5.69
#